data_AF-T0YP45-F1
#
_entry.id   AF-T0YP45-F1
#
_cell.length_a   1.000
_cell.length_b   1.000
_cell.length_c   1.000
_cell.angle_alpha   90.00
_cell.angle_beta   90.00
_cell.angle_gamma   90.00
#
_symmetry.space_group_name_H-M   'P 1'
#
loop_
_entity.id
_entity.type
_entity.pdbx_description
1 polymer ?
#
loop_
_entity_poly.entity_id
_entity_poly.type
_entity_poly.pdbx_seq_one_letter_code
_entity_poly.pdbx_strand_id
1 'polypeptide(L)'
;DGVAFTHRVTAQLLGATLIELERSLYGSRLEMARRYAALNGLDRVTAHGARDVVGIVAAGPAYRAVEHALRRAGLDERDLADAGVRLVKVAVPHPLNEVLVREFARDLHEVIVVEDKRGFLEKPGEGGPLRRHERAARGGQARRVGSRADPPDRRG
;
A
#
# COMPACT_ATOMS: atom_id res chain seq x y z
N ASP A 1 -35.04 40.83 16.19
CA ASP A 1 -35.86 39.81 16.88
C ASP A 1 -34.98 38.70 17.43
N GLY A 2 -34.43 38.92 18.62
CA GLY A 2 -33.40 38.08 19.23
C GLY A 2 -33.97 36.80 19.85
N VAL A 3 -34.18 35.77 19.03
CA VAL A 3 -34.55 34.45 19.54
C VAL A 3 -33.33 33.83 20.23
N ALA A 4 -33.46 33.52 21.53
CA ALA A 4 -32.39 32.91 22.30
C ALA A 4 -32.06 31.51 21.75
N PHE A 5 -30.80 31.30 21.34
CA PHE A 5 -30.31 29.99 20.93
C PHE A 5 -30.44 29.01 22.11
N THR A 6 -31.34 28.05 21.99
CA THR A 6 -31.52 26.99 22.99
C THR A 6 -30.76 25.76 22.52
N HIS A 7 -29.64 25.47 23.18
CA HIS A 7 -28.90 24.25 22.90
C HIS A 7 -29.73 23.03 23.31
N ARG A 8 -30.21 22.26 22.33
CA ARG A 8 -30.97 21.04 22.54
C ARG A 8 -30.02 19.85 22.38
N VAL A 9 -29.52 19.30 23.49
CA VAL A 9 -28.77 18.04 23.48
C VAL A 9 -29.75 16.90 23.23
N THR A 10 -29.73 16.33 22.03
CA THR A 10 -30.43 15.06 21.76
C THR A 10 -29.58 13.90 22.26
N ALA A 11 -30.00 13.27 23.36
CA ALA A 11 -29.41 12.04 23.89
C ALA A 11 -29.90 10.79 23.13
N GLN A 12 -29.90 10.83 21.80
CA GLN A 12 -30.10 9.62 21.01
C GLN A 12 -28.79 8.82 21.10
N LEU A 13 -28.74 7.92 22.09
CA LEU A 13 -27.61 7.01 22.31
C LEU A 13 -27.53 6.02 21.14
N LEU A 14 -26.83 6.43 20.08
CA LEU A 14 -26.47 5.60 18.93
C LEU A 14 -25.34 4.61 19.26
N GLY A 15 -24.88 4.53 20.52
CA GLY A 15 -23.65 3.83 20.91
C GLY A 15 -23.58 2.37 20.45
N ALA A 16 -24.64 1.57 20.67
CA ALA A 16 -24.65 0.17 20.24
C ALA A 16 -24.62 0.03 18.70
N THR A 17 -25.44 0.82 17.99
CA THR A 17 -25.50 0.82 16.52
C THR A 17 -24.21 1.33 15.88
N LEU A 18 -23.54 2.31 16.50
CA LEU A 18 -22.24 2.82 16.08
C LEU A 18 -21.15 1.77 16.24
N ILE A 19 -21.14 1.05 17.38
CA ILE A 19 -20.20 -0.06 17.61
C ILE A 19 -20.41 -1.18 16.57
N GLU A 20 -21.65 -1.51 16.23
CA GLU A 20 -21.95 -2.51 15.19
C GLU A 20 -21.54 -2.05 13.80
N LEU A 21 -21.82 -0.79 13.44
CA LEU A 21 -21.40 -0.20 12.17
C LEU A 21 -19.87 -0.18 12.06
N GLU A 22 -19.20 0.21 13.14
CA GLU A 22 -17.75 0.23 13.25
C GLU A 22 -17.16 -1.18 13.09
N ARG A 23 -17.72 -2.19 13.76
CA ARG A 23 -17.32 -3.61 13.59
C ARG A 23 -17.52 -4.09 12.16
N SER A 24 -18.63 -3.74 11.52
CA SER A 24 -18.88 -4.12 10.13
C SER A 24 -17.91 -3.44 9.17
N LEU A 25 -17.59 -2.17 9.41
CA LEU A 25 -16.60 -1.42 8.63
C LEU A 25 -15.21 -2.06 8.76
N TYR A 26 -14.72 -2.30 9.97
CA TYR A 26 -13.35 -2.80 10.20
C TYR A 26 -13.19 -4.32 10.03
N GLY A 27 -14.27 -5.09 10.03
CA GLY A 27 -14.25 -6.54 9.84
C GLY A 27 -14.71 -6.96 8.45
N SER A 28 -16.02 -7.18 8.32
CA SER A 28 -16.60 -7.85 7.15
C SER A 28 -16.42 -7.09 5.84
N ARG A 29 -16.58 -5.76 5.86
CA ARG A 29 -16.49 -4.93 4.65
C ARG A 29 -15.06 -4.84 4.11
N LEU A 30 -14.06 -4.70 5.00
CA LEU A 30 -12.66 -4.72 4.58
C LEU A 30 -12.27 -6.09 4.02
N GLU A 31 -12.73 -7.18 4.63
CA GLU A 31 -12.43 -8.51 4.07
C GLU A 31 -13.04 -8.69 2.67
N MET A 32 -14.30 -8.27 2.47
CA MET A 32 -14.94 -8.29 1.16
C MET A 32 -14.19 -7.44 0.14
N ALA A 33 -13.78 -6.22 0.52
CA ALA A 33 -12.99 -5.35 -0.35
C ALA A 33 -11.66 -5.99 -0.76
N ARG A 34 -10.95 -6.65 0.19
CA ARG A 34 -9.70 -7.37 -0.08
C ARG A 34 -9.93 -8.53 -1.07
N ARG A 35 -10.96 -9.34 -0.85
CA ARG A 35 -11.31 -10.46 -1.74
C ARG A 35 -11.70 -9.97 -3.13
N TYR A 36 -12.51 -8.91 -3.20
CA TYR A 36 -12.88 -8.27 -4.47
C TYR A 36 -11.64 -7.76 -5.22
N ALA A 37 -10.72 -7.08 -4.52
CA ALA A 37 -9.50 -6.56 -5.13
C ALA A 37 -8.62 -7.67 -5.71
N ALA A 38 -8.46 -8.77 -4.97
CA ALA A 38 -7.72 -9.95 -5.41
C ALA A 38 -8.38 -10.64 -6.62
N LEU A 39 -9.70 -10.90 -6.55
CA LEU A 39 -10.46 -11.57 -7.62
C LEU A 39 -10.45 -10.77 -8.93
N ASN A 40 -10.44 -9.44 -8.85
CA ASN A 40 -10.43 -8.57 -10.03
C ASN A 40 -9.02 -8.12 -10.45
N GLY A 41 -7.97 -8.63 -9.80
CA GLY A 41 -6.58 -8.29 -10.14
C GLY A 41 -6.30 -6.78 -10.11
N LEU A 42 -6.89 -6.05 -9.15
CA LEU A 42 -6.77 -4.59 -9.10
C LEU A 42 -5.32 -4.15 -8.85
N ASP A 43 -4.66 -4.84 -7.92
CA ASP A 43 -3.23 -4.71 -7.69
C ASP A 43 -2.47 -5.65 -8.63
N ARG A 44 -1.41 -5.16 -9.27
CA ARG A 44 -0.73 -5.89 -10.34
C ARG A 44 0.76 -5.56 -10.44
N VAL A 45 1.58 -6.58 -10.64
CA VAL A 45 2.97 -6.43 -11.06
C VAL A 45 2.96 -6.07 -12.53
N THR A 46 3.43 -4.87 -12.87
CA THR A 46 3.37 -4.34 -14.23
C THR A 46 4.67 -4.51 -15.00
N ALA A 47 5.80 -4.65 -14.30
CA ALA A 47 7.07 -5.05 -14.90
C ALA A 47 7.77 -6.05 -13.97
N HIS A 48 8.34 -7.10 -14.56
CA HIS A 48 9.16 -8.09 -13.85
C HIS A 48 10.11 -8.81 -14.81
N GLY A 49 11.26 -9.21 -14.31
CA GLY A 49 12.27 -10.01 -14.99
C GLY A 49 12.70 -11.22 -14.16
N ALA A 50 13.45 -12.13 -14.77
CA ALA A 50 13.94 -13.34 -14.10
C ALA A 50 15.03 -13.05 -13.05
N ARG A 51 15.62 -11.85 -13.07
CA ARG A 51 16.75 -11.44 -12.22
C ARG A 51 16.48 -10.12 -11.50
N ASP A 52 15.23 -9.85 -11.16
CA ASP A 52 14.87 -8.63 -10.44
C ASP A 52 15.62 -8.57 -9.10
N VAL A 53 16.29 -7.45 -8.85
CA VAL A 53 17.01 -7.19 -7.59
C VAL A 53 16.50 -5.94 -6.87
N VAL A 54 15.83 -5.03 -7.60
CA VAL A 54 15.16 -3.85 -7.03
C VAL A 54 13.67 -3.92 -7.35
N GLY A 55 12.83 -3.62 -6.36
CA GLY A 55 11.39 -3.46 -6.55
C GLY A 55 10.93 -2.03 -6.31
N ILE A 56 10.02 -1.53 -7.12
CA ILE A 56 9.31 -0.27 -6.90
C ILE A 56 7.84 -0.59 -6.59
N VAL A 57 7.36 -0.13 -5.43
CA VAL A 57 5.96 -0.21 -5.01
C VAL A 57 5.37 1.19 -5.05
N ALA A 58 4.26 1.37 -5.77
CA ALA A 58 3.56 2.64 -5.77
C ALA A 58 2.05 2.45 -5.83
N ALA A 59 1.31 3.36 -5.18
CA ALA A 59 -0.15 3.34 -5.15
C ALA A 59 -0.76 4.60 -5.75
N GLY A 60 -1.98 4.47 -6.28
CA GLY A 60 -2.80 5.62 -6.69
C GLY A 60 -2.07 6.63 -7.58
N PRO A 61 -2.12 7.94 -7.26
CA PRO A 61 -1.43 8.98 -8.04
C PRO A 61 0.09 8.82 -8.10
N ALA A 62 0.71 8.28 -7.05
CA ALA A 62 2.16 8.07 -7.00
C ALA A 62 2.61 7.06 -8.08
N TYR A 63 1.82 6.01 -8.33
CA TYR A 63 2.10 5.05 -9.41
C TYR A 63 2.13 5.74 -10.78
N ARG A 64 1.17 6.64 -11.06
CA ARG A 64 1.14 7.38 -12.34
C ARG A 64 2.30 8.35 -12.46
N ALA A 65 2.76 8.94 -11.36
CA ALA A 65 3.95 9.77 -11.36
C ALA A 65 5.21 8.94 -11.69
N VAL A 66 5.33 7.72 -11.12
CA VAL A 66 6.43 6.78 -11.45
C VAL A 66 6.40 6.39 -12.92
N GLU A 67 5.25 5.93 -13.43
CA GLU A 67 5.08 5.54 -14.84
C GLU A 67 5.40 6.69 -15.79
N HIS A 68 4.95 7.91 -15.46
CA HIS A 68 5.25 9.10 -16.24
C HIS A 68 6.75 9.43 -16.22
N ALA A 69 7.42 9.32 -15.06
CA ALA A 69 8.85 9.57 -14.93
C ALA A 69 9.68 8.54 -15.73
N LEU A 70 9.31 7.26 -15.66
CA LEU A 70 9.95 6.19 -16.43
C LEU A 70 9.83 6.42 -17.94
N ARG A 71 8.61 6.73 -18.40
CA ARG A 71 8.39 7.08 -19.82
C ARG A 71 9.18 8.31 -20.26
N ARG A 72 9.32 9.33 -19.41
CA ARG A 72 10.16 10.50 -19.70
C ARG A 72 11.64 10.17 -19.76
N ALA A 73 12.09 9.15 -19.04
CA ALA A 73 13.44 8.61 -19.13
C ALA A 73 13.63 7.68 -20.34
N GLY A 74 12.57 7.39 -21.10
CA GLY A 74 12.61 6.48 -22.25
C GLY A 74 12.61 4.99 -21.85
N LEU A 75 12.13 4.66 -20.64
CA LEU A 75 12.07 3.30 -20.12
C LEU A 75 10.64 2.75 -20.21
N ASP A 76 10.50 1.58 -20.81
CA ASP A 76 9.28 0.78 -20.80
C ASP A 76 9.37 -0.42 -19.83
N GLU A 77 8.33 -1.27 -19.79
CA GLU A 77 8.32 -2.43 -18.89
C GLU A 77 9.40 -3.47 -19.21
N ARG A 78 9.85 -3.58 -20.47
CA ARG A 78 10.93 -4.49 -20.88
C ARG A 78 12.27 -3.95 -20.44
N ASP A 79 12.51 -2.65 -20.62
CA ASP A 79 13.74 -1.99 -20.15
C ASP A 79 13.91 -2.17 -18.63
N LEU A 80 12.81 -2.08 -17.87
CA LEU A 80 12.82 -2.36 -16.44
C LEU A 80 13.18 -3.82 -16.12
N ALA A 81 12.57 -4.78 -16.82
CA ALA A 81 12.85 -6.19 -16.62
C ALA A 81 14.32 -6.54 -16.94
N ASP A 82 14.87 -5.98 -18.02
CA ASP A 82 16.26 -6.15 -18.42
C ASP A 82 17.24 -5.49 -17.42
N ALA A 83 16.83 -4.37 -16.82
CA ALA A 83 17.57 -3.70 -15.76
C ALA A 83 17.44 -4.38 -14.38
N GLY A 84 16.66 -5.46 -14.25
CA GLY A 84 16.42 -6.15 -12.98
C GLY A 84 15.56 -5.34 -12.01
N VAL A 85 14.60 -4.57 -12.53
CA VAL A 85 13.67 -3.74 -11.76
C VAL A 85 12.25 -4.28 -11.90
N ARG A 86 11.66 -4.68 -10.76
CA ARG A 86 10.26 -5.05 -10.64
C ARG A 86 9.40 -3.85 -10.30
N LEU A 87 8.23 -3.69 -10.90
CA LEU A 87 7.28 -2.61 -10.59
C LEU A 87 5.91 -3.18 -10.26
N VAL A 88 5.34 -2.79 -9.11
CA VAL A 88 3.97 -3.13 -8.72
C VAL A 88 3.09 -1.90 -8.56
N LYS A 89 1.90 -1.98 -9.14
CA LYS A 89 0.79 -1.06 -8.91
C LYS A 89 -0.06 -1.58 -7.76
N VAL A 90 -0.21 -0.77 -6.72
CA VAL A 90 -1.20 -0.97 -5.67
C VAL A 90 -2.39 -0.06 -5.96
N ALA A 91 -3.46 -0.61 -6.53
CA ALA A 91 -4.70 0.12 -6.79
C ALA A 91 -5.56 0.26 -5.52
N VAL A 92 -5.51 -0.73 -4.62
CA VAL A 92 -6.24 -0.72 -3.35
C VAL A 92 -5.24 -0.66 -2.19
N PRO A 93 -4.84 0.55 -1.75
CA PRO A 93 -3.87 0.70 -0.66
C PRO A 93 -4.41 0.22 0.68
N HIS A 94 -5.72 0.33 0.90
CA HIS A 94 -6.40 -0.23 2.07
C HIS A 94 -7.73 -0.84 1.65
N PRO A 95 -7.99 -2.12 1.96
CA PRO A 95 -7.09 -3.06 2.63
C PRO A 95 -5.95 -3.54 1.71
N LEU A 96 -4.72 -3.55 2.22
CA LEU A 96 -3.53 -3.97 1.46
C LEU A 96 -3.58 -5.47 1.12
N ASN A 97 -3.21 -5.82 -0.11
CA ASN A 97 -2.99 -7.21 -0.50
C ASN A 97 -1.64 -7.74 0.01
N GLU A 98 -1.62 -8.23 1.26
CA GLU A 98 -0.40 -8.73 1.89
C GLU A 98 0.26 -9.90 1.15
N VAL A 99 -0.52 -10.75 0.47
CA VAL A 99 0.01 -11.88 -0.31
C VAL A 99 0.81 -11.34 -1.48
N LEU A 100 0.21 -10.46 -2.28
CA LEU A 100 0.88 -9.84 -3.42
C LEU A 100 2.15 -9.09 -3.00
N VAL A 101 2.09 -8.31 -1.92
CA VAL A 101 3.25 -7.54 -1.44
C VAL A 101 4.39 -8.47 -0.99
N ARG A 102 4.09 -9.57 -0.30
CA ARG A 102 5.10 -10.56 0.10
C ARG A 102 5.70 -11.29 -1.09
N GLU A 103 4.86 -11.68 -2.05
CA GLU A 103 5.32 -12.32 -3.29
C GLU A 103 6.17 -11.38 -4.13
N PHE A 104 5.77 -10.12 -4.24
CA PHE A 104 6.51 -9.07 -4.91
C PHE A 104 7.88 -8.82 -4.26
N ALA A 105 7.96 -8.83 -2.93
CA ALA A 105 9.21 -8.58 -2.20
C ALA A 105 10.19 -9.76 -2.23
N ARG A 106 9.75 -10.94 -2.68
CA ARG A 106 10.57 -12.15 -2.69
C ARG A 106 11.74 -11.99 -3.66
N ASP A 107 12.92 -12.39 -3.17
CA ASP A 107 14.20 -12.42 -3.88
C ASP A 107 14.74 -11.05 -4.32
N LEU A 108 14.08 -9.95 -3.94
CA LEU A 108 14.60 -8.61 -4.11
C LEU A 108 15.64 -8.29 -3.05
N HIS A 109 16.70 -7.58 -3.43
CA HIS A 109 17.67 -7.01 -2.50
C HIS A 109 17.15 -5.70 -1.87
N GLU A 110 16.32 -4.98 -2.62
CA GLU A 110 15.79 -3.68 -2.19
C GLU A 110 14.36 -3.47 -2.67
N VAL A 111 13.54 -2.85 -1.81
CA VAL A 111 12.22 -2.36 -2.19
C VAL A 111 12.16 -0.85 -1.95
N ILE A 112 11.82 -0.10 -3.00
CA ILE A 112 11.56 1.33 -2.96
C ILE A 112 10.05 1.52 -2.93
N VAL A 113 9.57 2.20 -1.91
CA VAL A 113 8.15 2.57 -1.83
C VAL A 113 8.02 4.04 -2.20
N VAL A 114 7.15 4.31 -3.16
CA VAL A 114 6.78 5.65 -3.61
C VAL A 114 5.35 5.94 -3.17
N GLU A 115 5.22 6.81 -2.17
CA GLU A 115 3.94 7.21 -1.58
C GLU A 115 3.84 8.74 -1.55
N ASP A 116 2.62 9.24 -1.40
CA ASP A 116 2.39 10.64 -1.02
C ASP A 116 2.58 10.81 0.50
N LYS A 117 2.49 12.03 1.03
CA LYS A 117 2.72 12.36 2.46
C LYS A 117 1.90 11.54 3.47
N ARG A 118 0.82 10.87 3.03
CA ARG A 118 0.03 9.93 3.82
C ARG A 118 0.41 8.52 3.39
N GLY A 119 1.40 7.92 4.05
CA GLY A 119 1.89 6.60 3.70
C GLY A 119 0.80 5.53 3.85
N PHE A 120 0.70 4.59 2.91
CA PHE A 120 -0.33 3.55 2.92
C PHE A 120 0.17 2.23 3.48
N LEU A 121 1.49 2.02 3.46
CA LEU A 121 2.12 0.87 4.11
C LEU A 121 2.26 1.02 5.63
N GLU A 122 2.00 2.22 6.17
CA GLU A 122 1.99 2.50 7.59
C GLU A 122 0.58 2.28 8.16
N LYS A 123 0.32 1.13 8.79
CA LYS A 123 -0.82 0.99 9.72
C LYS A 123 -0.52 1.86 10.95
N PRO A 124 -1.48 2.62 11.50
CA PRO A 124 -1.34 3.16 12.84
C PRO A 124 -1.24 1.98 13.82
N GLY A 125 -0.07 1.74 14.40
CA GLY A 125 0.09 0.91 15.60
C GLY A 125 1.10 -0.23 15.53
N GLU A 126 1.28 -0.94 14.41
CA GLU A 126 2.17 -2.11 14.38
C GLU A 126 2.87 -2.25 13.02
N GLY A 127 4.19 -2.46 13.07
CA GLY A 127 5.09 -2.48 11.93
C GLY A 127 4.58 -3.32 10.76
N GLY A 128 4.34 -2.66 9.63
CA GLY A 128 3.97 -3.29 8.38
C GLY A 128 5.02 -4.29 7.87
N PRO A 129 4.69 -5.07 6.82
CA PRO A 129 5.52 -6.18 6.31
C PRO A 129 6.88 -5.76 5.72
N LEU A 130 7.15 -4.46 5.62
CA LEU A 130 8.34 -3.88 5.02
C LEU A 130 9.08 -3.07 6.11
N ARG A 131 10.19 -3.62 6.65
CA ARG A 131 10.96 -2.99 7.75
C ARG A 131 11.96 -1.93 7.26
N ARG A 132 12.07 -0.86 8.04
CA ARG A 132 12.76 0.43 7.79
C ARG A 132 14.29 0.34 7.61
N HIS A 133 14.85 1.08 6.64
CA HIS A 133 16.20 1.67 6.69
C HIS A 133 16.24 3.04 5.98
N GLU A 134 16.79 4.08 6.63
CA GLU A 134 16.53 5.49 6.30
C GLU A 134 17.66 6.18 5.50
N ARG A 135 17.33 6.80 4.35
CA ARG A 135 18.02 8.01 3.82
C ARG A 135 17.12 8.71 2.79
N ALA A 136 17.03 10.03 2.89
CA ALA A 136 16.06 10.87 2.18
C ALA A 136 16.53 11.33 0.79
N ALA A 137 15.63 11.32 -0.19
CA ALA A 137 15.76 12.08 -1.45
C ALA A 137 14.60 13.06 -1.60
N ARG A 138 14.90 14.29 -2.04
CA ARG A 138 13.94 15.40 -2.20
C ARG A 138 13.27 15.33 -3.57
N GLY A 139 11.94 15.50 -3.59
CA GLY A 139 11.12 15.58 -4.80
C GLY A 139 10.37 14.29 -5.11
N GLY A 140 9.26 14.05 -4.40
CA GLY A 140 8.59 12.74 -4.29
C GLY A 140 9.29 11.89 -3.23
N GLN A 141 8.59 11.50 -2.17
CA GLN A 141 9.22 10.69 -1.12
C GLN A 141 9.40 9.24 -1.63
N ALA A 142 10.52 8.98 -2.29
CA ALA A 142 11.02 7.63 -2.47
C ALA A 142 11.71 7.20 -1.17
N ARG A 143 11.23 6.12 -0.57
CA ARG A 143 11.81 5.55 0.66
C ARG A 143 12.39 4.17 0.38
N ARG A 144 13.60 3.90 0.84
CA ARG A 144 14.25 2.58 0.77
C ARG A 144 13.74 1.70 1.91
N VAL A 145 13.39 0.47 1.60
CA VAL A 145 13.09 -0.61 2.56
C VAL A 145 14.05 -1.76 2.26
N GLY A 146 14.82 -2.18 3.26
CA GLY A 146 15.66 -3.37 3.14
C GLY A 146 14.83 -4.64 3.30
N SER A 147 14.89 -5.55 2.34
CA SER A 147 14.28 -6.87 2.43
C SER A 147 15.26 -7.86 3.06
N ARG A 148 15.12 -8.11 4.37
CA ARG A 148 15.44 -9.44 4.90
C ARG A 148 14.10 -10.10 5.17
N ALA A 149 13.62 -10.86 4.19
CA ALA A 149 12.50 -11.76 4.41
C ALA A 149 12.91 -12.76 5.50
N ASP A 150 12.15 -12.84 6.60
CA ASP A 150 12.35 -13.92 7.56
C ASP A 150 12.11 -15.26 6.83
N PRO A 151 13.00 -16.26 7.01
CA PRO A 151 12.78 -17.58 6.45
C PRO A 151 11.47 -18.17 6.99
N PRO A 152 10.74 -18.97 6.19
CA PRO A 152 9.51 -19.60 6.66
C PRO A 152 9.81 -20.46 7.88
N ASP A 153 9.04 -20.24 8.94
CA ASP A 153 9.05 -20.99 10.20
C ASP A 153 8.91 -22.49 9.88
N ARG A 154 10.02 -23.24 9.98
CA ARG A 154 10.00 -24.70 9.94
C ARG A 154 9.56 -25.19 11.32
N ARG A 155 8.25 -25.31 11.52
CA ARG A 155 7.71 -26.20 12.55
C ARG A 155 7.46 -27.56 11.91
N GLY A 156 8.29 -28.53 12.31
CA GLY A 156 7.92 -29.94 12.34
C GLY A 156 7.08 -30.25 13.57
#